data_AF-A0A355G4A0-F1
#
_entry.id   AF-A0A355G4A0-F1
#
_cell.length_a   1.000
_cell.length_b   1.000
_cell.length_c   1.000
_cell.angle_alpha   90.00
_cell.angle_beta   90.00
_cell.angle_gamma   90.00
#
_symmetry.space_group_name_H-M   'P 1'
#
loop_
_entity.id
_entity.type
_entity.pdbx_description
1 polymer ?
#
loop_
_entity_poly.entity_id
_entity_poly.type
_entity_poly.pdbx_seq_one_letter_code
_entity_poly.pdbx_strand_id
1 'polypeptide(L)'
;MLRTTQLCFLLSLFFVCLFCSGKVTHAAEVNSGTKTLLLVDDHHILYRAGTRRLFHHAEAYAENPVVREDQPWELAIAWSSIHRHPETGIYQLWYQAYAGGRDPRKTHRCVVCYAESEDGIHFTKPMLKLHDFKTDRKPWEGSFPETNIVLLASGGYGDRYCNSVLFEPGEDDPARRYKMLYYDFSPDENNQEWPGWHAAFSPDGIHWSKSPRNPLNQTAYGGRTLQPLFTGEEPYKEQWDKRKSFMRKQWLLPLSMSDAVDVFFDPKQKEYAVYGKCWLNGPDGGLAWKHAMARSSSKDFLTWSAPE
;
A
#
# COMPACT_ATOMS: atom_id res chain seq x y z
N MET A 1 8.68 -77.07 -54.86
CA MET A 1 9.51 -75.88 -54.54
C MET A 1 9.24 -75.50 -53.09
N LEU A 2 10.33 -75.39 -52.31
CA LEU A 2 10.56 -74.70 -51.03
C LEU A 2 9.39 -73.84 -50.48
N ARG A 3 9.07 -73.71 -49.19
CA ARG A 3 9.83 -73.86 -47.94
C ARG A 3 8.85 -73.85 -46.74
N THR A 4 9.25 -74.53 -45.68
CA THR A 4 8.81 -74.48 -44.26
C THR A 4 8.84 -73.09 -43.63
N THR A 5 7.95 -72.79 -42.66
CA THR A 5 8.31 -72.40 -41.27
C THR A 5 7.11 -72.29 -40.30
N GLN A 6 7.32 -72.81 -39.09
CA GLN A 6 6.49 -72.68 -37.89
C GLN A 6 6.60 -71.28 -37.25
N LEU A 7 5.68 -70.94 -36.34
CA LEU A 7 5.93 -70.78 -34.89
C LEU A 7 5.28 -69.53 -34.24
N CYS A 8 4.88 -69.75 -32.98
CA CYS A 8 4.80 -68.81 -31.84
C CYS A 8 3.49 -68.06 -31.53
N PHE A 9 2.79 -68.64 -30.54
CA PHE A 9 2.17 -67.98 -29.38
C PHE A 9 2.62 -66.54 -29.11
N LEU A 10 1.66 -65.66 -28.82
CA LEU A 10 1.83 -64.53 -27.91
C LEU A 10 0.52 -64.27 -27.15
N LEU A 11 0.54 -64.66 -25.87
CA LEU A 11 -0.38 -64.19 -24.84
C LEU A 11 -0.31 -62.66 -24.79
N SER A 12 -1.42 -61.97 -25.08
CA SER A 12 -1.59 -60.57 -24.71
C SER A 12 -2.07 -60.50 -23.26
N LEU A 13 -1.13 -60.12 -22.38
CA LEU A 13 -1.33 -59.68 -21.00
C LEU A 13 -2.52 -58.71 -20.91
N PHE A 14 -3.58 -59.12 -20.21
CA PHE A 14 -4.57 -58.20 -19.67
C PHE A 14 -3.92 -57.48 -18.47
N PHE A 15 -3.29 -56.34 -18.72
CA PHE A 15 -2.85 -55.44 -17.65
C PHE A 15 -4.11 -54.76 -17.08
N VAL A 16 -4.65 -55.34 -16.02
CA VAL A 16 -5.67 -54.69 -15.19
C VAL A 16 -4.96 -53.51 -14.50
N CYS A 17 -5.09 -52.32 -15.10
CA CYS A 17 -4.83 -51.07 -14.39
C CYS A 17 -5.81 -51.00 -13.22
N LEU A 18 -5.34 -51.40 -12.04
CA LEU A 18 -5.97 -51.07 -10.77
C LEU A 18 -6.06 -49.54 -10.73
N PHE A 19 -7.26 -49.02 -11.01
CA PHE A 19 -7.58 -47.63 -10.71
C PHE A 19 -7.44 -47.46 -9.20
N CYS A 20 -6.29 -46.97 -8.75
CA CYS A 20 -6.16 -46.32 -7.45
C CYS A 20 -7.15 -45.16 -7.45
N SER A 21 -8.34 -45.41 -6.91
CA SER A 21 -9.32 -44.38 -6.58
C SER A 21 -8.78 -43.57 -5.41
N GLY A 22 -7.75 -42.77 -5.67
CA GLY A 22 -7.28 -41.77 -4.74
C GLY A 22 -8.40 -40.77 -4.55
N LYS A 23 -9.08 -40.84 -3.41
CA LYS A 23 -9.94 -39.74 -2.97
C LYS A 23 -9.03 -38.54 -2.79
N VAL A 24 -9.11 -37.59 -3.73
CA VAL A 24 -8.62 -36.23 -3.50
C VAL A 24 -9.57 -35.63 -2.48
N THR A 25 -9.27 -35.83 -1.20
CA THR A 25 -9.85 -35.02 -0.14
C THR A 25 -9.26 -33.64 -0.29
N HIS A 26 -9.98 -32.75 -0.98
CA HIS A 26 -9.80 -31.33 -0.71
C HIS A 26 -10.08 -31.16 0.77
N ALA A 27 -9.08 -30.67 1.51
CA ALA A 27 -9.30 -30.12 2.83
C ALA A 27 -10.31 -28.97 2.66
N ALA A 28 -11.59 -29.28 2.85
CA ALA A 28 -12.62 -28.27 2.96
C ALA A 28 -12.23 -27.44 4.19
N GLU A 29 -11.95 -26.15 3.98
CA GLU A 29 -11.83 -25.20 5.07
C GLU A 29 -13.09 -25.32 5.93
N VAL A 30 -12.91 -25.73 7.19
CA VAL A 30 -13.97 -25.82 8.20
C VAL A 30 -14.29 -24.39 8.63
N ASN A 31 -15.04 -23.68 7.81
CA ASN A 31 -15.81 -22.50 8.21
C ASN A 31 -16.92 -22.25 7.18
N SER A 32 -18.10 -22.80 7.45
CA SER A 32 -19.28 -22.79 6.57
C SER A 32 -20.04 -21.46 6.63
N GLY A 33 -19.34 -20.34 6.48
CA GLY A 33 -19.95 -19.02 6.26
C GLY A 33 -20.18 -18.76 4.77
N THR A 34 -21.13 -17.87 4.44
CA THR A 34 -21.25 -17.34 3.07
C THR A 34 -19.94 -16.65 2.67
N LYS A 35 -19.33 -17.11 1.57
CA LYS A 35 -18.05 -16.59 1.06
C LYS A 35 -18.28 -15.85 -0.26
N THR A 36 -17.91 -14.57 -0.30
CA THR A 36 -17.90 -13.78 -1.54
C THR A 36 -16.64 -14.10 -2.34
N LEU A 37 -16.81 -14.50 -3.61
CA LEU A 37 -15.71 -14.72 -4.55
C LEU A 37 -15.70 -13.60 -5.58
N LEU A 38 -14.62 -12.81 -5.62
CA LEU A 38 -14.52 -11.64 -6.51
C LEU A 38 -14.25 -12.03 -7.98
N LEU A 39 -13.80 -13.26 -8.24
CA LEU A 39 -13.46 -13.79 -9.58
C LEU A 39 -12.50 -12.89 -10.41
N VAL A 40 -11.73 -12.02 -9.74
CA VAL A 40 -10.75 -11.10 -10.34
C VAL A 40 -9.54 -11.83 -10.92
N ASP A 41 -9.20 -12.99 -10.37
CA ASP A 41 -8.15 -13.88 -10.84
C ASP A 41 -8.64 -15.34 -10.92
N ASP A 42 -7.76 -16.25 -11.35
CA ASP A 42 -8.06 -17.68 -11.47
C ASP A 42 -7.84 -18.44 -10.15
N HIS A 43 -7.58 -17.78 -9.01
CA HIS A 43 -7.19 -18.45 -7.75
C HIS A 43 -8.20 -19.48 -7.26
N HIS A 44 -9.50 -19.21 -7.47
CA HIS A 44 -10.60 -20.11 -7.09
C HIS A 44 -11.16 -20.94 -8.25
N ILE A 45 -10.57 -20.83 -9.45
CA ILE A 45 -11.06 -21.52 -10.65
C ILE A 45 -10.22 -22.79 -10.86
N LEU A 46 -10.81 -23.95 -10.56
CA LEU A 46 -10.14 -25.25 -10.74
C LEU A 46 -9.88 -25.57 -12.22
N TYR A 47 -10.85 -25.26 -13.09
CA TYR A 47 -10.78 -25.56 -14.51
C TYR A 47 -11.69 -24.62 -15.31
N ARG A 48 -11.28 -24.24 -16.52
CA ARG A 48 -12.04 -23.34 -17.40
C ARG A 48 -11.95 -23.73 -18.87
N ALA A 49 -12.91 -24.53 -19.36
CA ALA A 49 -13.13 -24.74 -20.79
C ALA A 49 -14.38 -24.01 -21.27
N GLY A 50 -14.32 -23.41 -22.46
CA GLY A 50 -15.48 -22.79 -23.11
C GLY A 50 -15.97 -21.49 -22.49
N THR A 51 -15.26 -20.91 -21.50
CA THR A 51 -15.62 -19.61 -20.90
C THR A 51 -14.44 -18.64 -20.91
N ARG A 52 -14.74 -17.33 -20.85
CA ARG A 52 -13.76 -16.23 -20.81
C ARG A 52 -14.10 -15.27 -19.67
N ARG A 53 -13.08 -14.72 -18.99
CA ARG A 53 -13.28 -13.60 -18.05
C ARG A 53 -13.51 -12.32 -18.86
N LEU A 54 -14.59 -11.62 -18.55
CA LEU A 54 -14.84 -10.27 -19.07
C LEU A 54 -14.80 -9.31 -17.89
N PHE A 55 -13.92 -8.33 -17.98
CA PHE A 55 -13.94 -7.21 -17.05
C PHE A 55 -14.97 -6.20 -17.57
N HIS A 56 -15.99 -5.95 -16.76
CA HIS A 56 -16.95 -4.88 -17.02
C HIS A 56 -16.36 -3.58 -16.48
N HIS A 57 -16.43 -2.53 -17.28
CA HIS A 57 -16.01 -1.20 -16.83
C HIS A 57 -16.96 -0.74 -15.73
N ALA A 58 -16.41 -0.24 -14.61
CA ALA A 58 -17.23 0.38 -13.58
C ALA A 58 -17.80 1.70 -14.12
N GLU A 59 -19.09 1.94 -13.94
CA GLU A 59 -19.68 3.23 -14.28
C GLU A 59 -19.44 4.20 -13.13
N ALA A 60 -18.83 5.35 -13.44
CA ALA A 60 -18.61 6.39 -12.45
C ALA A 60 -19.97 6.97 -12.01
N TYR A 61 -20.13 7.22 -10.72
CA TYR A 61 -21.32 7.87 -10.18
C TYR A 61 -21.59 9.22 -10.88
N ALA A 62 -22.84 9.47 -11.26
CA ALA A 62 -23.20 10.63 -12.09
C ALA A 62 -22.94 11.98 -11.38
N GLU A 63 -23.01 12.02 -10.04
CA GLU A 63 -22.81 13.23 -9.25
C GLU A 63 -21.41 13.31 -8.62
N ASN A 64 -20.41 12.66 -9.22
CA ASN A 64 -19.03 12.79 -8.78
C ASN A 64 -18.55 14.26 -8.74
N PRO A 65 -17.64 14.62 -7.80
CA PRO A 65 -17.11 13.76 -6.75
C PRO A 65 -18.10 13.60 -5.59
N VAL A 66 -18.05 12.48 -4.86
CA VAL A 66 -18.89 12.25 -3.66
C VAL A 66 -18.43 13.04 -2.42
N VAL A 67 -17.16 13.47 -2.41
CA VAL A 67 -16.61 14.42 -1.42
C VAL A 67 -16.09 15.63 -2.16
N ARG A 68 -16.58 16.82 -1.81
CA ARG A 68 -16.23 18.10 -2.44
C ARG A 68 -15.28 18.91 -1.57
N GLU A 69 -14.57 19.84 -2.18
CA GLU A 69 -13.74 20.85 -1.52
C GLU A 69 -14.63 22.01 -1.04
N ASP A 70 -15.25 21.84 0.12
CA ASP A 70 -16.21 22.79 0.71
C ASP A 70 -15.76 23.36 2.06
N GLN A 71 -14.56 23.01 2.53
CA GLN A 71 -13.96 23.50 3.77
C GLN A 71 -12.71 24.38 3.52
N PRO A 72 -12.35 25.27 4.46
CA PRO A 72 -11.21 26.18 4.27
C PRO A 72 -9.85 25.48 4.09
N TRP A 73 -9.67 24.30 4.68
CA TRP A 73 -8.48 23.46 4.55
C TRP A 73 -8.42 22.63 3.25
N GLU A 74 -9.43 22.73 2.38
CA GLU A 74 -9.54 21.93 1.16
C GLU A 74 -9.26 22.81 -0.07
N LEU A 75 -8.01 22.85 -0.54
CA LEU A 75 -7.63 23.41 -1.85
C LEU A 75 -7.63 22.32 -2.93
N ALA A 76 -7.18 21.12 -2.57
CA ALA A 76 -7.29 19.94 -3.41
C ALA A 76 -7.48 18.71 -2.52
N ILE A 77 -8.41 17.83 -2.90
CA ILE A 77 -8.57 16.52 -2.26
C ILE A 77 -7.85 15.45 -3.09
N ALA A 78 -7.07 14.62 -2.42
CA ALA A 78 -6.38 13.48 -3.01
C ALA A 78 -6.37 12.31 -2.02
N TRP A 79 -5.78 11.18 -2.43
CA TRP A 79 -5.44 10.02 -1.60
C TRP A 79 -6.49 9.67 -0.53
N SER A 80 -7.36 8.73 -0.88
CA SER A 80 -8.48 8.35 -0.03
C SER A 80 -8.35 6.90 0.40
N SER A 81 -8.64 6.63 1.67
CA SER A 81 -8.79 5.28 2.20
C SER A 81 -10.17 5.18 2.82
N ILE A 82 -10.93 4.16 2.42
CA ILE A 82 -12.31 3.95 2.85
C ILE A 82 -12.45 2.55 3.43
N HIS A 83 -13.13 2.46 4.56
CA HIS A 83 -13.44 1.20 5.22
C HIS A 83 -14.90 1.20 5.66
N ARG A 84 -15.61 0.09 5.44
CA ARG A 84 -16.96 -0.09 5.98
C ARG A 84 -16.86 -0.87 7.28
N HIS A 85 -17.11 -0.19 8.40
CA HIS A 85 -16.99 -0.77 9.72
C HIS A 85 -17.93 -1.99 9.85
N PRO A 86 -17.43 -3.18 10.23
CA PRO A 86 -18.21 -4.42 10.16
C PRO A 86 -19.39 -4.45 11.13
N GLU A 87 -19.27 -3.79 12.28
CA GLU A 87 -20.33 -3.78 13.31
C GLU A 87 -21.39 -2.70 13.07
N THR A 88 -21.00 -1.46 12.79
CA THR A 88 -21.92 -0.32 12.61
C THR A 88 -22.44 -0.19 11.18
N GLY A 89 -21.74 -0.76 10.19
CA GLY A 89 -22.07 -0.63 8.78
C GLY A 89 -21.71 0.72 8.15
N ILE A 90 -21.16 1.65 8.94
CA ILE A 90 -20.77 2.99 8.50
C ILE A 90 -19.49 2.92 7.66
N TYR A 91 -19.50 3.60 6.52
CA TYR A 91 -18.32 3.89 5.73
C TYR A 91 -17.53 5.03 6.38
N GLN A 92 -16.32 4.72 6.79
CA GLN A 92 -15.34 5.66 7.32
C GLN A 92 -14.35 6.00 6.20
N LEU A 93 -14.15 7.29 5.97
CA LEU A 93 -13.30 7.81 4.90
C LEU A 93 -12.22 8.71 5.50
N TRP A 94 -10.96 8.36 5.25
CA TRP A 94 -9.81 9.22 5.46
C TRP A 94 -9.35 9.77 4.13
N TYR A 95 -9.21 11.08 4.01
CA TYR A 95 -8.77 11.71 2.78
C TYR A 95 -7.71 12.76 3.04
N GLN A 96 -6.81 12.93 2.08
CA GLN A 96 -5.85 14.01 2.09
C GLN A 96 -6.54 15.31 1.65
N ALA A 97 -6.38 16.36 2.45
CA ALA A 97 -6.70 17.72 2.05
C ALA A 97 -5.41 18.54 1.94
N TYR A 98 -5.03 18.87 0.71
CA TYR A 98 -3.99 19.86 0.47
C TYR A 98 -4.59 21.25 0.69
N ALA A 99 -4.00 22.02 1.58
CA ALA A 99 -4.35 23.42 1.85
C ALA A 99 -3.33 24.39 1.24
N GLY A 100 -2.18 23.89 0.77
CA GLY A 100 -1.05 24.71 0.35
C GLY A 100 -0.66 25.71 1.44
N GLY A 101 -0.40 26.95 1.06
CA GLY A 101 -0.07 28.03 2.02
C GLY A 101 -1.28 28.77 2.59
N ARG A 102 -2.48 28.16 2.66
CA ARG A 102 -3.67 28.81 3.24
C ARG A 102 -3.54 29.00 4.75
N ASP A 103 -2.96 28.03 5.45
CA ASP A 103 -2.56 28.16 6.85
C ASP A 103 -1.05 28.46 6.93
N PRO A 104 -0.62 29.42 7.76
CA PRO A 104 0.79 29.76 7.88
C PRO A 104 1.64 28.62 8.48
N ARG A 105 1.02 27.67 9.19
CA ARG A 105 1.71 26.55 9.83
C ARG A 105 2.00 25.47 8.80
N LYS A 106 3.27 25.08 8.66
CA LYS A 106 3.70 24.02 7.74
C LYS A 106 2.98 22.69 7.97
N THR A 107 2.69 22.34 9.22
CA THR A 107 1.96 21.12 9.59
C THR A 107 0.54 21.03 9.01
N HIS A 108 -0.02 22.17 8.57
CA HIS A 108 -1.38 22.28 8.04
C HIS A 108 -1.43 22.37 6.51
N ARG A 109 -0.28 22.34 5.81
CA ARG A 109 -0.24 22.43 4.34
C ARG A 109 -0.91 21.25 3.65
N CYS A 110 -0.82 20.07 4.26
CA CYS A 110 -1.41 18.84 3.74
C CYS A 110 -1.80 17.93 4.91
N VAL A 111 -3.10 17.85 5.19
CA VAL A 111 -3.64 17.17 6.38
C VAL A 111 -4.38 15.89 6.00
N VAL A 112 -4.70 15.05 7.00
CA VAL A 112 -5.71 13.99 6.86
C VAL A 112 -7.00 14.46 7.48
N CYS A 113 -8.08 14.35 6.73
CA CYS A 113 -9.43 14.64 7.16
C CYS A 113 -10.27 13.36 7.23
N TYR A 114 -11.35 13.41 8.01
CA TYR A 114 -12.28 12.30 8.21
C TYR A 114 -13.69 12.64 7.74
N ALA A 115 -14.37 11.68 7.13
CA ALA A 115 -15.78 11.76 6.79
C ALA A 115 -16.45 10.39 6.99
N GLU A 116 -17.76 10.40 7.17
CA GLU A 116 -18.56 9.20 7.39
C GLU A 116 -19.80 9.16 6.50
N SER A 117 -20.25 7.95 6.15
CA SER A 117 -21.42 7.74 5.29
C SER A 117 -22.13 6.43 5.63
N GLU A 118 -23.45 6.39 5.55
CA GLU A 118 -24.23 5.16 5.70
C GLU A 118 -24.28 4.33 4.40
N ASP A 119 -24.15 4.99 3.24
CA ASP A 119 -24.35 4.40 1.91
C ASP A 119 -23.10 4.41 1.02
N GLY A 120 -22.02 5.08 1.45
CA GLY A 120 -20.77 5.23 0.70
C GLY A 120 -20.85 6.24 -0.45
N ILE A 121 -21.93 7.04 -0.53
CA ILE A 121 -22.18 8.05 -1.56
C ILE A 121 -22.37 9.44 -0.92
N HIS A 122 -23.16 9.52 0.15
CA HIS A 122 -23.43 10.78 0.85
C HIS A 122 -22.58 10.85 2.12
N PHE A 123 -21.54 11.69 2.09
CA PHE A 123 -20.59 11.82 3.19
C PHE A 123 -20.86 13.05 4.06
N THR A 124 -20.81 12.85 5.38
CA THR A 124 -20.82 13.90 6.39
C THR A 124 -19.40 14.10 6.91
N LYS A 125 -18.97 15.36 7.04
CA LYS A 125 -17.67 15.75 7.61
C LYS A 125 -17.86 16.21 9.06
N PRO A 126 -17.68 15.35 10.07
CA PRO A 126 -17.91 15.73 11.46
C PRO A 126 -16.89 16.76 11.94
N MET A 127 -17.31 17.75 12.73
CA MET A 127 -16.43 18.78 13.30
C MET A 127 -15.86 18.29 14.65
N LEU A 128 -14.69 17.65 14.60
CA LEU A 128 -14.11 16.82 15.67
C LEU A 128 -13.32 17.60 16.73
N LYS A 129 -13.13 18.91 16.55
CA LYS A 129 -12.38 19.82 17.47
C LYS A 129 -10.98 19.30 17.88
N LEU A 130 -10.33 18.51 17.03
CA LEU A 130 -9.01 17.95 17.30
C LEU A 130 -7.87 18.88 16.88
N HIS A 131 -8.02 19.49 15.70
CA HIS A 131 -7.02 20.37 15.12
C HIS A 131 -7.72 21.61 14.54
N ASP A 132 -7.23 22.79 14.87
CA ASP A 132 -7.75 24.05 14.35
C ASP A 132 -7.16 24.37 12.97
N PHE A 133 -7.84 25.19 12.19
CA PHE A 133 -7.32 25.72 10.93
C PHE A 133 -7.46 27.24 10.89
N LYS A 134 -6.47 27.94 10.32
CA LYS A 134 -6.48 29.40 10.22
C LYS A 134 -6.12 29.82 8.82
N THR A 135 -6.86 30.76 8.26
CA THR A 135 -6.52 31.31 6.94
C THR A 135 -6.98 32.74 6.80
N ASP A 136 -6.21 33.53 6.06
CA ASP A 136 -6.55 34.87 5.58
C ASP A 136 -6.90 34.88 4.07
N ARG A 137 -7.01 33.69 3.46
CA ARG A 137 -7.21 33.54 2.02
C ARG A 137 -8.67 33.34 1.63
N LYS A 138 -9.22 34.34 0.96
CA LYS A 138 -10.56 34.29 0.35
C LYS A 138 -10.80 33.02 -0.48
N PRO A 139 -12.04 32.47 -0.50
CA PRO A 139 -13.25 33.02 0.12
C PRO A 139 -13.35 32.81 1.64
N TRP A 140 -12.35 32.14 2.25
CA TRP A 140 -12.34 31.84 3.67
C TRP A 140 -11.47 32.85 4.43
N GLU A 141 -11.91 33.31 5.60
CA GLU A 141 -11.12 34.21 6.43
C GLU A 141 -11.44 33.97 7.91
N GLY A 142 -10.40 33.81 8.74
CA GLY A 142 -10.53 33.67 10.18
C GLY A 142 -9.93 32.37 10.74
N SER A 143 -10.42 32.01 11.94
CA SER A 143 -9.98 30.84 12.70
C SER A 143 -11.14 29.85 12.83
N PHE A 144 -10.85 28.60 12.51
CA PHE A 144 -11.79 27.47 12.51
C PHE A 144 -11.32 26.48 13.59
N PRO A 145 -11.81 26.60 14.85
CA PRO A 145 -11.39 25.73 15.95
C PRO A 145 -11.98 24.32 15.84
N GLU A 146 -13.04 24.15 15.04
CA GLU A 146 -13.70 22.87 14.82
C GLU A 146 -13.50 22.50 13.35
N THR A 147 -12.82 21.39 13.12
CA THR A 147 -12.53 20.86 11.79
C THR A 147 -12.72 19.35 11.80
N ASN A 148 -12.75 18.73 10.63
CA ASN A 148 -12.70 17.27 10.49
C ASN A 148 -11.27 16.75 10.29
N ILE A 149 -10.25 17.55 10.63
CA ILE A 149 -8.85 17.15 10.52
C ILE A 149 -8.50 16.20 11.66
N VAL A 150 -7.95 15.03 11.31
CA VAL A 150 -7.59 13.95 12.25
C VAL A 150 -6.09 13.65 12.34
N LEU A 151 -5.29 14.16 11.39
CA LEU A 151 -3.83 14.06 11.45
C LEU A 151 -3.16 15.25 10.73
N LEU A 152 -2.22 15.89 11.42
CA LEU A 152 -1.35 16.94 10.86
C LEU A 152 -0.05 16.35 10.30
N ALA A 153 0.53 17.01 9.30
CA ALA A 153 1.87 16.69 8.82
C ALA A 153 2.94 16.93 9.90
N SER A 154 4.13 16.37 9.73
CA SER A 154 5.27 16.60 10.63
C SER A 154 5.88 18.00 10.49
N GLY A 155 5.54 18.73 9.41
CA GLY A 155 5.94 20.12 9.20
C GLY A 155 7.34 20.29 8.61
N GLY A 156 7.89 19.23 8.03
CA GLY A 156 9.23 19.21 7.46
C GLY A 156 9.40 19.99 6.16
N TYR A 157 10.40 19.60 5.36
CA TYR A 157 10.73 20.27 4.10
C TYR A 157 9.59 20.21 3.08
N GLY A 158 9.07 19.01 2.81
CA GLY A 158 8.01 18.77 1.84
C GLY A 158 6.63 18.65 2.46
N ASP A 159 5.63 18.53 1.59
CA ASP A 159 4.26 18.24 1.99
C ASP A 159 4.10 16.73 2.25
N ARG A 160 3.15 16.38 3.12
CA ARG A 160 2.73 15.00 3.40
C ARG A 160 1.96 14.43 2.20
N TYR A 161 2.10 13.13 1.93
CA TYR A 161 1.36 12.40 0.90
C TYR A 161 0.78 11.08 1.42
N CYS A 162 -0.30 10.61 0.81
CA CYS A 162 -0.98 9.33 1.08
C CYS A 162 -1.58 9.19 2.48
N ASN A 163 -2.58 8.32 2.66
CA ASN A 163 -3.11 7.95 3.97
C ASN A 163 -3.82 6.60 3.85
N SER A 164 -3.04 5.56 3.63
CA SER A 164 -3.55 4.20 3.49
C SER A 164 -3.86 3.65 4.88
N VAL A 165 -5.15 3.46 5.17
CA VAL A 165 -5.64 3.02 6.48
C VAL A 165 -6.07 1.56 6.41
N LEU A 166 -5.61 0.77 7.38
CA LEU A 166 -6.07 -0.57 7.68
C LEU A 166 -6.87 -0.58 8.97
N PHE A 167 -7.91 -1.41 9.00
CA PHE A 167 -8.67 -1.74 10.20
C PHE A 167 -8.51 -3.23 10.52
N GLU A 168 -8.02 -3.52 11.72
CA GLU A 168 -7.77 -4.87 12.21
C GLU A 168 -8.48 -5.04 13.57
N PRO A 169 -9.75 -5.49 13.56
CA PRO A 169 -10.54 -5.61 14.79
C PRO A 169 -9.98 -6.65 15.77
N GLY A 170 -9.18 -7.60 15.27
CA GLY A 170 -8.50 -8.62 16.06
C GLY A 170 -7.10 -8.24 16.55
N GLU A 171 -6.69 -6.97 16.42
CA GLU A 171 -5.43 -6.49 17.00
C GLU A 171 -5.45 -6.58 18.53
N ASP A 172 -4.39 -7.13 19.12
CA ASP A 172 -4.25 -7.36 20.56
C ASP A 172 -4.12 -6.03 21.33
N ASP A 173 -3.42 -5.06 20.75
CA ASP A 173 -3.32 -3.71 21.29
C ASP A 173 -4.49 -2.84 20.78
N PRO A 174 -5.48 -2.49 21.62
CA PRO A 174 -6.63 -1.72 21.19
C PRO A 174 -6.27 -0.35 20.60
N ALA A 175 -5.11 0.22 20.97
CA ALA A 175 -4.64 1.49 20.42
C ALA A 175 -4.16 1.39 18.96
N ARG A 176 -4.00 0.17 18.43
CA ARG A 176 -3.47 -0.13 17.08
C ARG A 176 -4.49 -0.79 16.16
N ARG A 177 -5.78 -0.78 16.52
CA ARG A 177 -6.88 -1.32 15.70
C ARG A 177 -6.93 -0.68 14.33
N TYR A 178 -6.70 0.62 14.25
CA TYR A 178 -6.47 1.32 13.00
C TYR A 178 -4.99 1.60 12.84
N LYS A 179 -4.48 1.34 11.64
CA LYS A 179 -3.09 1.58 11.25
C LYS A 179 -3.08 2.40 9.99
N MET A 180 -2.37 3.52 9.98
CA MET A 180 -2.19 4.36 8.80
C MET A 180 -0.74 4.32 8.37
N LEU A 181 -0.49 4.03 7.11
CA LEU A 181 0.81 4.23 6.47
C LEU A 181 0.70 5.42 5.50
N TYR A 182 1.63 6.35 5.62
CA TYR A 182 1.65 7.59 4.83
C TYR A 182 3.09 8.04 4.59
N TYR A 183 3.28 9.06 3.76
CA TYR A 183 4.57 9.66 3.47
C TYR A 183 4.69 11.05 4.08
N ASP A 184 5.81 11.36 4.70
CA ASP A 184 6.07 12.66 5.33
C ASP A 184 7.59 12.90 5.46
N PHE A 185 7.94 14.08 5.99
CA PHE A 185 9.30 14.52 6.25
C PHE A 185 9.46 14.75 7.75
N SER A 186 10.32 13.98 8.41
CA SER A 186 10.61 14.16 9.84
C SER A 186 12.09 13.99 10.14
N PRO A 187 12.60 14.64 11.21
CA PRO A 187 13.95 14.41 11.69
C PRO A 187 14.13 12.98 12.22
N ASP A 188 15.33 12.42 12.04
CA ASP A 188 15.82 11.27 12.79
C ASP A 188 16.35 11.70 14.18
N GLU A 189 16.94 10.75 14.91
CA GLU A 189 17.57 10.97 16.22
C GLU A 189 18.73 11.98 16.21
N ASN A 190 19.35 12.22 15.05
CA ASN A 190 20.44 13.18 14.86
C ASN A 190 19.93 14.55 14.37
N ASN A 191 18.61 14.76 14.38
CA ASN A 191 17.94 15.96 13.87
C ASN A 191 18.17 16.19 12.37
N GLN A 192 18.55 15.15 11.63
CA GLN A 192 18.60 15.17 10.18
C GLN A 192 17.22 14.79 9.63
N GLU A 193 16.64 15.67 8.83
CA GLU A 193 15.34 15.41 8.22
C GLU A 193 15.46 14.42 7.08
N TRP A 194 14.57 13.42 7.09
CA TRP A 194 14.47 12.39 6.06
C TRP A 194 13.03 12.28 5.54
N PRO A 195 12.86 12.23 4.20
CA PRO A 195 11.61 11.76 3.62
C PRO A 195 11.45 10.25 3.82
N GLY A 196 10.21 9.79 3.98
CA GLY A 196 9.92 8.38 3.93
C GLY A 196 8.55 8.01 4.45
N TRP A 197 8.34 6.70 4.59
CA TRP A 197 7.11 6.20 5.18
C TRP A 197 7.02 6.51 6.66
N HIS A 198 5.81 6.79 7.09
CA HIS A 198 5.44 7.07 8.46
C HIS A 198 4.22 6.22 8.81
N ALA A 199 4.18 5.76 10.05
CA ALA A 199 3.00 5.12 10.61
C ALA A 199 2.33 6.01 11.67
N ALA A 200 1.01 5.91 11.71
CA ALA A 200 0.19 6.35 12.83
C ALA A 200 -0.80 5.25 13.23
N PHE A 201 -1.20 5.24 14.49
CA PHE A 201 -2.12 4.26 15.06
C PHE A 201 -3.30 4.95 15.72
N SER A 202 -4.47 4.31 15.70
CA SER A 202 -5.65 4.84 16.35
C SER A 202 -6.55 3.71 16.88
N PRO A 203 -7.20 3.91 18.05
CA PRO A 203 -8.19 2.96 18.55
C PRO A 203 -9.54 3.05 17.81
N ASP A 204 -9.88 4.21 17.24
CA ASP A 204 -11.20 4.53 16.69
C ASP A 204 -11.17 5.09 15.26
N GLY A 205 -9.98 5.30 14.70
CA GLY A 205 -9.78 5.90 13.39
C GLY A 205 -9.92 7.43 13.39
N ILE A 206 -10.14 8.06 14.54
CA ILE A 206 -10.32 9.50 14.70
C ILE A 206 -9.14 10.10 15.48
N HIS A 207 -8.74 9.47 16.58
CA HIS A 207 -7.65 9.93 17.44
C HIS A 207 -6.36 9.20 17.07
N TRP A 208 -5.49 9.86 16.29
CA TRP A 208 -4.26 9.26 15.77
C TRP A 208 -3.02 9.62 16.59
N SER A 209 -2.17 8.62 16.83
CA SER A 209 -0.84 8.77 17.43
C SER A 209 0.24 8.36 16.44
N LYS A 210 1.16 9.29 16.12
CA LYS A 210 2.30 9.02 15.23
C LYS A 210 3.28 8.06 15.91
N SER A 211 3.81 7.10 15.16
CA SER A 211 4.84 6.19 15.65
C SER A 211 6.12 6.96 16.02
N PRO A 212 6.73 6.70 17.19
CA PRO A 212 8.03 7.29 17.55
C PRO A 212 9.19 6.72 16.72
N ARG A 213 8.96 5.64 15.95
CA ARG A 213 9.96 5.05 15.04
C ARG A 213 10.00 5.70 13.65
N ASN A 214 9.17 6.70 13.40
CA ASN A 214 9.16 7.38 12.10
C ASN A 214 10.48 8.13 11.86
N PRO A 215 11.01 8.15 10.62
CA PRO A 215 10.50 7.46 9.42
C PRO A 215 10.91 5.97 9.33
N LEU A 216 10.07 5.13 8.70
CA LEU A 216 10.18 3.66 8.68
C LEU A 216 10.82 3.07 7.41
N ASN A 217 10.67 3.75 6.27
CA ASN A 217 11.27 3.38 4.99
C ASN A 217 11.77 4.68 4.36
N GLN A 218 13.02 5.03 4.65
CA GLN A 218 13.61 6.29 4.21
C GLN A 218 13.80 6.27 2.70
N THR A 219 13.29 7.29 2.02
CA THR A 219 13.53 7.46 0.59
C THR A 219 14.96 7.93 0.39
N ALA A 220 15.70 7.29 -0.51
CA ALA A 220 17.07 7.68 -0.86
C ALA A 220 17.13 9.05 -1.55
N TYR A 221 15.98 9.61 -1.92
CA TYR A 221 15.81 10.84 -2.69
C TYR A 221 14.93 11.82 -1.93
N GLY A 222 15.22 13.12 -2.04
CA GLY A 222 14.46 14.20 -1.39
C GLY A 222 15.08 14.75 -0.09
N GLY A 223 16.11 14.09 0.44
CA GLY A 223 16.97 14.65 1.48
C GLY A 223 17.98 15.63 0.87
N ARG A 224 18.16 16.81 1.49
CA ARG A 224 19.01 17.92 1.03
C ARG A 224 20.51 17.56 0.87
N THR A 225 20.91 16.33 1.20
CA THR A 225 22.29 15.92 1.46
C THR A 225 22.83 14.86 0.49
N LEU A 226 22.00 14.25 -0.36
CA LEU A 226 22.44 13.24 -1.32
C LEU A 226 22.54 13.85 -2.72
N GLN A 227 23.77 14.03 -3.19
CA GLN A 227 24.05 14.44 -4.56
C GLN A 227 23.74 13.29 -5.53
N PRO A 228 23.28 13.57 -6.76
CA PRO A 228 23.24 12.58 -7.82
C PRO A 228 24.65 12.06 -8.10
N LEU A 229 24.75 10.89 -8.72
CA LEU A 229 26.04 10.39 -9.23
C LEU A 229 26.52 11.31 -10.37
N PHE A 230 27.81 11.64 -10.39
CA PHE A 230 28.38 12.45 -11.46
C PHE A 230 28.62 11.63 -12.73
N THR A 231 28.66 12.29 -13.88
CA THR A 231 28.98 11.65 -15.16
C THR A 231 30.34 10.94 -15.08
N GLY A 232 30.35 9.63 -15.31
CA GLY A 232 31.56 8.79 -15.28
C GLY A 232 31.81 8.07 -13.95
N GLU A 233 30.98 8.30 -12.92
CA GLU A 233 30.97 7.46 -11.72
C GLU A 233 30.17 6.17 -11.96
N GLU A 234 30.73 5.03 -11.60
CA GLU A 234 30.04 3.74 -11.69
C GLU A 234 28.88 3.71 -10.69
N PRO A 235 27.64 3.40 -11.11
CA PRO A 235 26.48 3.41 -10.21
C PRO A 235 26.44 2.23 -9.23
N TYR A 236 27.43 1.33 -9.31
CA TYR A 236 27.56 0.14 -8.48
C TYR A 236 28.88 0.13 -7.73
N LYS A 237 28.83 -0.38 -6.49
CA LYS A 237 29.99 -0.92 -5.79
C LYS A 237 30.10 -2.41 -6.08
N GLU A 238 31.27 -2.84 -6.54
CA GLU A 238 31.60 -4.27 -6.64
C GLU A 238 32.13 -4.77 -5.31
N GLN A 239 31.57 -5.88 -4.82
CA GLN A 239 32.04 -6.56 -3.63
C GLN A 239 32.17 -8.06 -3.92
N TRP A 240 33.34 -8.62 -3.63
CA TRP A 240 33.55 -10.06 -3.74
C TRP A 240 32.76 -10.81 -2.65
N ASP A 241 31.80 -11.64 -3.05
CA ASP A 241 31.07 -12.52 -2.12
C ASP A 241 31.91 -13.79 -1.90
N LYS A 242 32.64 -13.82 -0.78
CA LYS A 242 33.47 -14.97 -0.37
C LYS A 242 32.68 -16.27 -0.21
N ARG A 243 31.36 -16.21 0.03
CA ARG A 243 30.52 -17.41 0.24
C ARG A 243 29.98 -17.97 -1.06
N LYS A 244 29.69 -17.10 -2.03
CA LYS A 244 29.11 -17.49 -3.32
C LYS A 244 30.09 -17.50 -4.48
N SER A 245 31.36 -17.12 -4.23
CA SER A 245 32.47 -17.13 -5.20
C SER A 245 32.16 -16.38 -6.50
N PHE A 246 31.45 -15.26 -6.40
CA PHE A 246 31.22 -14.37 -7.52
C PHE A 246 31.29 -12.89 -7.08
N MET A 247 31.50 -12.02 -8.07
CA MET A 247 31.53 -10.57 -7.85
C MET A 247 30.11 -10.02 -7.80
N ARG A 248 29.68 -9.55 -6.63
CA ARG A 248 28.35 -8.96 -6.44
C ARG A 248 28.41 -7.47 -6.75
N LYS A 249 27.56 -7.01 -7.66
CA LYS A 249 27.30 -5.58 -7.88
C LYS A 249 26.18 -5.12 -6.93
N GLN A 250 26.44 -4.06 -6.17
CA GLN A 250 25.44 -3.41 -5.31
C GLN A 250 25.31 -1.94 -5.72
N TRP A 251 24.09 -1.45 -5.91
CA TRP A 251 23.85 -0.03 -6.21
C TRP A 251 24.40 0.89 -5.11
N LEU A 252 25.05 1.99 -5.49
CA LEU A 252 25.55 3.01 -4.55
C LEU A 252 24.41 3.75 -3.84
N LEU A 253 23.35 4.05 -4.58
CA LEU A 253 22.08 4.56 -4.05
C LEU A 253 21.07 3.40 -4.07
N PRO A 254 20.62 2.90 -2.90
CA PRO A 254 19.72 1.76 -2.86
C PRO A 254 18.36 2.10 -3.48
N LEU A 255 17.70 1.08 -4.01
CA LEU A 255 16.30 1.21 -4.42
C LEU A 255 15.47 1.66 -3.22
N SER A 256 14.64 2.68 -3.40
CA SER A 256 13.76 3.19 -2.35
C SER A 256 12.34 3.37 -2.86
N MET A 257 11.39 3.22 -1.94
CA MET A 257 9.98 3.45 -2.23
C MET A 257 9.70 4.94 -2.35
N SER A 258 8.74 5.28 -3.21
CA SER A 258 8.24 6.65 -3.39
C SER A 258 7.18 7.02 -2.35
N ASP A 259 6.70 8.25 -2.49
CA ASP A 259 5.62 8.91 -1.78
C ASP A 259 4.22 8.29 -1.91
N ALA A 260 3.99 7.42 -2.90
CA ALA A 260 2.73 6.71 -3.08
C ALA A 260 2.71 5.36 -2.36
N VAL A 261 1.78 5.18 -1.42
CA VAL A 261 1.72 4.01 -0.53
C VAL A 261 0.30 3.48 -0.37
N ASP A 262 0.08 2.24 -0.77
CA ASP A 262 -1.12 1.46 -0.49
C ASP A 262 -0.73 0.17 0.23
N VAL A 263 -1.02 0.12 1.52
CA VAL A 263 -0.68 -1.03 2.37
C VAL A 263 -1.87 -1.98 2.48
N PHE A 264 -1.58 -3.28 2.49
CA PHE A 264 -2.55 -4.32 2.82
C PHE A 264 -1.87 -5.47 3.56
N PHE A 265 -2.66 -6.29 4.24
CA PHE A 265 -2.18 -7.52 4.85
C PHE A 265 -2.24 -8.67 3.84
N ASP A 266 -1.11 -9.36 3.59
CA ASP A 266 -1.04 -10.59 2.80
C ASP A 266 -1.32 -11.79 3.73
N PRO A 267 -2.49 -12.44 3.63
CA PRO A 267 -2.84 -13.55 4.52
C PRO A 267 -2.05 -14.83 4.22
N LYS A 268 -1.46 -14.98 3.02
CA LYS A 268 -0.66 -16.16 2.64
C LYS A 268 0.73 -16.07 3.26
N GLN A 269 1.36 -14.91 3.15
CA GLN A 269 2.69 -14.67 3.71
C GLN A 269 2.66 -14.24 5.18
N LYS A 270 1.48 -13.85 5.69
CA LYS A 270 1.25 -13.33 7.06
C LYS A 270 2.11 -12.11 7.36
N GLU A 271 2.11 -11.17 6.42
CA GLU A 271 2.85 -9.92 6.54
C GLU A 271 2.08 -8.79 5.85
N TYR A 272 2.29 -7.57 6.30
CA TYR A 272 1.87 -6.38 5.59
C TYR A 272 2.75 -6.21 4.36
N ALA A 273 2.15 -5.81 3.25
CA ALA A 273 2.84 -5.57 2.00
C ALA A 273 2.39 -4.24 1.39
N VAL A 274 3.33 -3.59 0.73
CA VAL A 274 3.10 -2.44 -0.14
C VAL A 274 3.67 -2.80 -1.50
N TYR A 275 2.86 -2.63 -2.54
CA TYR A 275 3.32 -2.64 -3.93
C TYR A 275 3.25 -1.21 -4.42
N GLY A 276 4.40 -0.58 -4.57
CA GLY A 276 4.48 0.86 -4.76
C GLY A 276 5.49 1.25 -5.81
N LYS A 277 5.36 2.49 -6.24
CA LYS A 277 6.33 3.13 -7.14
C LYS A 277 7.70 3.18 -6.45
N CYS A 278 8.74 2.82 -7.18
CA CYS A 278 10.13 3.07 -6.84
C CYS A 278 10.83 3.81 -7.98
N TRP A 279 11.93 4.47 -7.66
CA TRP A 279 12.75 5.20 -8.63
C TRP A 279 13.99 4.38 -8.98
N LEU A 280 14.20 4.15 -10.27
CA LEU A 280 15.45 3.59 -10.79
C LEU A 280 16.40 4.72 -11.19
N ASN A 281 17.65 4.61 -10.77
CA ASN A 281 18.73 5.49 -11.23
C ASN A 281 19.06 5.20 -12.70
N GLY A 282 19.43 6.26 -13.43
CA GLY A 282 19.91 6.19 -14.79
C GLY A 282 21.31 5.60 -14.87
N PRO A 283 21.65 4.96 -16.02
CA PRO A 283 23.00 4.42 -16.25
C PRO A 283 24.08 5.51 -16.34
N ASP A 284 23.67 6.77 -16.51
CA ASP A 284 24.51 7.98 -16.57
C ASP A 284 24.61 8.71 -15.22
N GLY A 285 24.07 8.12 -14.14
CA GLY A 285 24.01 8.73 -12.82
C GLY A 285 22.84 9.68 -12.60
N GLY A 286 22.00 9.91 -13.63
CA GLY A 286 20.79 10.71 -13.53
C GLY A 286 19.77 10.09 -12.56
N LEU A 287 19.23 10.90 -11.67
CA LEU A 287 18.18 10.45 -10.74
C LEU A 287 16.82 10.37 -11.45
N ALA A 288 15.91 9.56 -10.92
CA ALA A 288 14.53 9.46 -11.40
C ALA A 288 14.39 9.06 -12.89
N TRP A 289 15.31 8.24 -13.40
CA TRP A 289 15.34 7.83 -14.82
C TRP A 289 14.09 7.06 -15.24
N LYS A 290 13.66 6.09 -14.42
CA LYS A 290 12.45 5.29 -14.68
C LYS A 290 11.65 5.05 -13.41
N HIS A 291 10.34 4.99 -13.58
CA HIS A 291 9.45 4.39 -12.59
C HIS A 291 9.52 2.87 -12.70
N ALA A 292 9.64 2.21 -11.57
CA ALA A 292 9.36 0.78 -11.46
C ALA A 292 8.33 0.55 -10.34
N MET A 293 7.79 -0.66 -10.32
CA MET A 293 7.00 -1.15 -9.20
C MET A 293 7.90 -2.06 -8.38
N ALA A 294 7.93 -1.84 -7.07
CA ALA A 294 8.62 -2.69 -6.13
C ALA A 294 7.69 -3.12 -5.00
N ARG A 295 8.08 -4.18 -4.32
CA ARG A 295 7.41 -4.67 -3.12
C ARG A 295 8.27 -4.38 -1.90
N SER A 296 7.65 -3.96 -0.81
CA SER A 296 8.24 -3.97 0.51
C SER A 296 7.24 -4.58 1.48
N SER A 297 7.72 -5.33 2.47
CA SER A 297 6.87 -6.03 3.42
C SER A 297 7.34 -5.87 4.86
N SER A 298 6.42 -6.08 5.80
CA SER A 298 6.64 -5.95 7.23
C SER A 298 5.79 -6.95 7.99
N LYS A 299 6.35 -7.56 9.05
CA LYS A 299 5.59 -8.43 9.95
C LYS A 299 4.93 -7.68 11.12
N ASP A 300 5.45 -6.50 11.45
CA ASP A 300 5.04 -5.72 12.63
C ASP A 300 4.47 -4.33 12.29
N PHE A 301 4.31 -4.04 10.98
CA PHE A 301 3.89 -2.76 10.38
C PHE A 301 4.93 -1.62 10.49
N LEU A 302 6.06 -1.86 11.15
CA LEU A 302 7.00 -0.81 11.55
C LEU A 302 8.41 -1.06 11.02
N THR A 303 8.78 -2.33 10.84
CA THR A 303 10.06 -2.74 10.26
C THR A 303 9.82 -3.23 8.85
N TRP A 304 10.25 -2.46 7.85
CA TRP A 304 9.98 -2.74 6.43
C TRP A 304 11.22 -3.29 5.71
N SER A 305 11.01 -4.26 4.83
CA SER A 305 12.07 -4.82 3.98
C SER A 305 12.55 -3.81 2.94
N ALA A 306 13.79 -3.99 2.48
CA ALA A 306 14.27 -3.26 1.32
C ALA A 306 13.39 -3.58 0.09
N PRO A 307 13.13 -2.59 -0.80
CA PRO A 307 12.32 -2.82 -1.98
C PRO A 307 12.91 -3.91 -2.89
N GLU A 308 12.05 -4.84 -3.33
CA GLU A 308 12.35 -5.93 -4.27
C GLU A 308 11.56 -5.83 -5.57
#